data_AF-A0A2V6KA42-F1
#
_entry.id   AF-A0A2V6KA42-F1
#
_cell.length_a   1.000
_cell.length_b   1.000
_cell.length_c   1.000
_cell.angle_alpha   90.00
_cell.angle_beta   90.00
_cell.angle_gamma   90.00
#
_symmetry.space_group_name_H-M   'P 1'
#
loop_
_entity.id
_entity.type
_entity.pdbx_description
1 polymer ?
#
loop_
_entity_poly.entity_id
_entity_poly.type
_entity_poly.pdbx_seq_one_letter_code
_entity_poly.pdbx_strand_id
1 'polypeptide(L)'
;MAPTGPAALAGTWTNSLGTVWTINADGTFHVMATTPKAEIWGKYTVTADMITIQETRRATATPKQCKGAGLYKFSRPNANTLAFVLVSDICKPRIQNVTQPWTKK
;
A
#
# COMPACT_ATOMS: atom_id res chain seq x y z
N MET A 1 9.48 -21.85 0.18
CA MET A 1 8.81 -21.10 -0.91
C MET A 1 8.52 -19.70 -0.40
N ALA A 2 8.96 -18.64 -1.09
CA ALA A 2 8.51 -17.30 -0.76
C ALA A 2 7.01 -17.19 -1.13
N PRO A 3 6.16 -16.57 -0.29
CA PRO A 3 4.75 -16.43 -0.61
C PRO A 3 4.57 -15.61 -1.90
N THR A 4 3.66 -16.05 -2.76
CA THR A 4 3.28 -15.39 -4.02
C THR A 4 1.86 -14.85 -3.92
N GLY A 5 1.50 -13.87 -4.76
CA GLY A 5 0.15 -13.30 -4.76
C GLY A 5 -0.16 -12.47 -3.49
N PRO A 6 -1.43 -12.33 -3.09
CA PRO A 6 -1.83 -11.51 -1.95
C PRO A 6 -1.15 -11.88 -0.63
N ALA A 7 -0.87 -13.17 -0.41
CA ALA A 7 -0.15 -13.66 0.76
C ALA A 7 1.30 -13.17 0.85
N ALA A 8 1.89 -12.75 -0.29
CA ALA A 8 3.23 -12.17 -0.32
C ALA A 8 3.28 -10.83 0.42
N LEU A 9 2.17 -10.11 0.43
CA LEU A 9 2.04 -8.75 0.97
C LEU A 9 1.39 -8.72 2.35
N ALA A 10 0.65 -9.76 2.72
CA ALA A 10 -0.10 -9.79 3.96
C ALA A 10 0.80 -9.57 5.19
N GLY A 11 0.37 -8.69 6.09
CA GLY A 11 1.12 -8.29 7.27
C GLY A 11 0.92 -6.82 7.63
N THR A 12 1.55 -6.43 8.73
CA THR A 12 1.59 -5.03 9.17
C THR A 12 2.97 -4.46 8.87
N TRP A 13 2.98 -3.35 8.15
CA TRP A 13 4.17 -2.69 7.66
C TRP A 13 4.26 -1.27 8.19
N THR A 14 5.47 -0.77 8.39
CA THR A 14 5.74 0.62 8.76
C THR A 14 6.81 1.21 7.85
N ASN A 15 6.80 2.53 7.68
CA ASN A 15 7.83 3.24 6.92
C ASN A 15 8.42 4.43 7.71
N SER A 16 9.42 5.09 7.13
CA SER A 16 10.11 6.25 7.72
C SER A 16 9.22 7.47 7.94
N LEU A 17 8.08 7.55 7.24
CA LEU A 17 7.07 8.61 7.44
C LEU A 17 6.18 8.34 8.66
N GLY A 18 6.38 7.22 9.38
CA GLY A 18 5.54 6.81 10.50
C GLY A 18 4.19 6.25 10.07
N THR A 19 4.01 5.93 8.78
CA THR A 19 2.78 5.31 8.29
C THR A 19 2.76 3.84 8.64
N VAL A 20 1.63 3.36 9.15
CA VAL A 20 1.35 1.95 9.36
C VAL A 20 0.39 1.48 8.28
N TRP A 21 0.74 0.40 7.59
CA TRP A 21 -0.09 -0.21 6.56
C TRP A 21 -0.33 -1.68 6.91
N THR A 22 -1.57 -1.99 7.26
CA THR A 22 -2.03 -3.36 7.45
C THR A 22 -2.61 -3.88 6.14
N ILE A 23 -2.00 -4.91 5.59
CA ILE A 23 -2.43 -5.58 4.36
C ILE A 23 -3.00 -6.95 4.75
N ASN A 24 -4.27 -7.19 4.44
CA ASN A 24 -4.97 -8.42 4.81
C ASN A 24 -4.96 -9.40 3.63
N ALA A 25 -4.83 -10.70 3.88
CA ALA A 25 -4.81 -11.72 2.84
C ALA A 25 -6.12 -11.82 2.01
N ASP A 26 -7.21 -11.22 2.48
CA ASP A 26 -8.53 -11.16 1.81
C ASP A 26 -8.62 -10.09 0.71
N GLY A 27 -7.52 -9.39 0.41
CA GLY A 27 -7.50 -8.33 -0.60
C GLY A 27 -7.95 -6.96 -0.08
N THR A 28 -8.04 -6.78 1.25
CA THR A 28 -8.32 -5.48 1.87
C THR A 28 -7.08 -4.90 2.56
N PHE A 29 -7.10 -3.59 2.81
CA PHE A 29 -6.06 -2.95 3.60
C PHE A 29 -6.58 -1.79 4.45
N HIS A 30 -5.78 -1.42 5.45
CA HIS A 30 -5.97 -0.25 6.30
C HIS A 30 -4.65 0.50 6.45
N VAL A 31 -4.68 1.82 6.27
CA VAL A 31 -3.53 2.72 6.40
C VAL A 31 -3.81 3.75 7.48
N MET A 32 -2.85 3.88 8.40
CA MET A 32 -2.77 4.93 9.41
C MET A 32 -1.53 5.76 9.11
N ALA A 33 -1.70 6.93 8.49
CA ALA A 33 -0.62 7.86 8.20
C ALA A 33 -0.58 8.97 9.23
N THR A 34 0.62 9.42 9.59
CA THR A 34 0.86 10.51 10.56
C THR A 34 1.13 11.85 9.87
N THR A 35 1.64 11.85 8.63
CA THR A 35 2.03 13.08 7.93
C THR A 35 1.73 13.01 6.42
N PRO A 36 0.63 13.66 5.95
CA PRO A 36 -0.46 14.21 6.75
C PRO A 36 -1.25 13.12 7.47
N LYS A 37 -1.91 13.47 8.58
CA LYS A 37 -2.76 12.53 9.32
C LYS A 37 -3.88 12.04 8.41
N ALA A 38 -3.95 10.73 8.18
CA ALA A 38 -5.00 10.12 7.38
C ALA A 38 -5.27 8.70 7.87
N GLU A 39 -6.54 8.32 7.80
CA GLU A 39 -6.98 6.95 8.01
C GLU A 39 -7.76 6.50 6.78
N ILE A 40 -7.28 5.44 6.14
CA ILE A 40 -7.71 5.03 4.80
C ILE A 40 -7.95 3.52 4.79
N TRP A 41 -9.03 3.10 4.14
CA TRP A 41 -9.31 1.71 3.83
C TRP A 41 -9.42 1.55 2.31
N GLY A 42 -9.09 0.36 1.85
CA GLY A 42 -9.19 0.05 0.45
C GLY A 42 -9.13 -1.43 0.14
N LYS A 43 -9.14 -1.71 -1.16
CA LYS A 43 -8.93 -3.03 -1.72
C LYS A 43 -7.67 -3.04 -2.55
N TYR A 44 -7.05 -4.20 -2.64
CA TYR A 44 -5.95 -4.43 -3.54
C TYR A 44 -6.12 -5.73 -4.32
N THR A 45 -5.51 -5.77 -5.50
CA THR A 45 -5.36 -7.00 -6.29
C THR A 45 -3.90 -7.21 -6.61
N VAL A 46 -3.50 -8.47 -6.76
CA VAL A 46 -2.13 -8.84 -7.14
C VAL A 46 -2.18 -9.67 -8.42
N THR A 47 -1.39 -9.25 -9.40
CA THR A 47 -1.16 -10.02 -10.63
C THR A 47 0.35 -10.12 -10.83
N ALA A 48 0.90 -11.33 -10.76
CA ALA A 48 2.35 -11.57 -10.77
C ALA A 48 3.07 -10.74 -9.68
N ASP A 49 3.92 -9.80 -10.07
CA ASP A 49 4.68 -8.88 -9.22
C ASP A 49 4.10 -7.46 -9.19
N MET A 50 2.85 -7.29 -9.65
CA MET A 50 2.13 -6.02 -9.60
C MET A 50 1.02 -6.04 -8.57
N ILE A 51 0.85 -4.90 -7.89
CA ILE A 51 -0.27 -4.61 -6.99
C ILE A 51 -1.08 -3.43 -7.56
N THR A 52 -2.39 -3.58 -7.59
CA THR A 52 -3.32 -2.46 -7.81
C THR A 52 -3.92 -2.06 -6.47
N ILE A 53 -3.85 -0.79 -6.10
CA ILE A 53 -4.34 -0.23 -4.85
C ILE A 53 -5.51 0.71 -5.16
N GLN A 54 -6.68 0.43 -4.58
CA GLN A 54 -7.86 1.28 -4.71
C GLN A 54 -8.36 1.69 -3.32
N GLU A 55 -8.33 2.99 -3.04
CA GLU A 55 -8.99 3.53 -1.85
C GLU A 55 -10.51 3.36 -2.00
N THR A 56 -11.16 2.82 -0.99
CA THR A 56 -12.63 2.66 -0.95
C THR A 56 -13.25 3.60 0.07
N ARG A 57 -12.52 3.92 1.15
CA ARG A 57 -12.96 4.81 2.21
C ARG A 57 -11.78 5.55 2.79
N ARG A 58 -12.00 6.80 3.20
CA ARG A 58 -11.09 7.60 4.00
C ARG A 58 -11.88 8.26 5.12
N ALA A 59 -11.29 8.43 6.29
CA ALA A 59 -11.94 9.13 7.41
C ALA A 59 -12.19 10.61 7.08
N THR A 60 -11.34 11.19 6.24
CA THR A 60 -11.48 12.54 5.67
C THR A 60 -11.89 12.49 4.20
N ALA A 61 -12.29 13.64 3.64
CA ALA A 61 -12.64 13.73 2.22
C ALA A 61 -11.49 13.27 1.32
N THR A 62 -11.78 12.32 0.41
CA THR A 62 -10.81 11.84 -0.57
C THR A 62 -10.52 12.94 -1.61
N PRO A 63 -9.26 13.35 -1.78
CA PRO A 63 -8.89 14.31 -2.82
C PRO A 63 -9.31 13.81 -4.22
N LYS A 64 -9.73 14.72 -5.11
CA LYS A 64 -10.21 14.33 -6.46
C LYS A 64 -9.18 13.49 -7.23
N GLN A 65 -7.91 13.85 -7.11
CA GLN A 65 -6.78 13.12 -7.73
C GLN A 65 -6.55 11.71 -7.16
N CYS A 66 -7.23 11.31 -6.08
CA CYS A 66 -7.07 10.02 -5.41
C CYS A 66 -8.28 9.10 -5.57
N LYS A 67 -9.25 9.46 -6.44
CA LYS A 67 -10.43 8.62 -6.70
C LYS A 67 -10.13 7.36 -7.52
N GLY A 68 -9.02 7.33 -8.27
CA GLY A 68 -8.62 6.20 -9.11
C GLY A 68 -7.66 5.22 -8.44
N ALA A 69 -7.44 4.08 -9.09
CA ALA A 69 -6.50 3.06 -8.65
C ALA A 69 -5.04 3.48 -8.92
N GLY A 70 -4.11 2.95 -8.12
CA GLY A 70 -2.68 3.07 -8.33
C GLY A 70 -2.06 1.71 -8.59
N LEU A 71 -1.24 1.59 -9.63
CA LEU A 71 -0.53 0.38 -10.01
C LEU A 71 0.95 0.51 -9.65
N TYR A 72 1.46 -0.48 -8.93
CA TYR A 72 2.83 -0.54 -8.49
C TYR A 72 3.41 -1.93 -8.74
N LYS A 73 4.71 -1.98 -9.04
CA LYS A 73 5.47 -3.22 -8.99
C LYS A 73 5.96 -3.40 -7.56
N PHE A 74 5.81 -4.58 -6.97
CA PHE A 74 6.29 -4.87 -5.63
C PHE A 74 7.44 -5.88 -5.65
N SER A 75 8.28 -5.82 -4.63
CA SER A 75 9.29 -6.82 -4.35
C SER A 75 9.39 -7.06 -2.86
N ARG A 76 9.76 -8.28 -2.49
CA ARG A 76 9.96 -8.69 -1.09
C ARG A 76 11.40 -9.19 -0.92
N PRO A 77 12.38 -8.28 -0.73
CA PRO A 77 13.80 -8.67 -0.66
C PRO A 77 14.10 -9.68 0.44
N ASN A 78 13.36 -9.61 1.54
CA ASN A 78 13.36 -10.61 2.61
C ASN A 78 12.01 -10.61 3.35
N ALA A 79 11.85 -11.51 4.33
CA ALA A 79 10.59 -11.67 5.06
C ALA A 79 10.11 -10.39 5.78
N ASN A 80 11.03 -9.46 6.09
CA ASN A 80 10.80 -8.27 6.91
C ASN A 80 10.82 -6.96 6.13
N THR A 81 11.01 -6.99 4.81
CA THR A 81 11.08 -5.80 3.97
C THR A 81 10.17 -5.91 2.76
N LEU A 82 9.55 -4.79 2.40
CA LEU A 82 8.65 -4.68 1.28
C LEU A 82 8.94 -3.36 0.56
N ALA A 83 8.99 -3.41 -0.77
CA ALA A 83 9.28 -2.23 -1.59
C ALA A 83 8.34 -2.18 -2.78
N PHE A 84 7.95 -0.97 -3.16
CA PHE A 84 7.07 -0.70 -4.28
C PHE A 84 7.70 0.34 -5.21
N VAL A 85 7.55 0.10 -6.51
CA VAL A 85 7.96 1.01 -7.58
C VAL A 85 6.72 1.44 -8.35
N LEU A 86 6.57 2.74 -8.56
CA LEU A 86 5.46 3.31 -9.30
C LEU A 86 5.43 2.77 -10.73
N VAL A 87 4.27 2.27 -11.16
CA VAL A 87 3.98 1.96 -12.58
C VAL A 87 3.02 2.99 -13.14
N SER A 88 1.89 3.21 -12.48
CA SER A 88 0.92 4.24 -12.87
C SER A 88 0.05 4.66 -11.69
N ASP A 89 0.08 5.93 -11.34
CA ASP A 89 -0.77 6.52 -10.31
C ASP A 89 -0.74 8.04 -10.47
N ILE A 90 -1.86 8.71 -10.17
CA ILE A 90 -1.98 10.17 -10.19
C ILE A 90 -2.19 10.78 -8.79
N CYS A 91 -2.41 9.94 -7.78
CA CYS A 91 -2.60 10.36 -6.39
C CYS A 91 -1.25 10.62 -5.72
N LYS A 92 -0.73 11.85 -5.83
CA LYS A 92 0.57 12.24 -5.26
C LYS A 92 0.79 11.80 -3.80
N PRO A 93 -0.17 11.94 -2.86
CA PRO A 93 0.02 11.48 -1.49
C PRO A 93 0.16 9.94 -1.38
N ARG A 94 -0.57 9.18 -2.19
CA ARG A 94 -0.45 7.71 -2.24
C ARG A 94 0.89 7.31 -2.82
N ILE A 95 1.33 7.94 -3.91
CA ILE A 95 2.64 7.70 -4.51
C ILE A 95 3.75 7.92 -3.48
N GLN A 96 3.78 9.08 -2.84
CA GLN A 96 4.79 9.43 -1.85
C GLN A 96 4.88 8.40 -0.72
N ASN A 97 3.75 7.84 -0.28
CA ASN A 97 3.69 6.89 0.83
C ASN A 97 4.04 5.47 0.39
N VAL A 98 3.40 4.98 -0.70
CA VAL A 98 3.57 3.61 -1.18
C VAL A 98 5.01 3.35 -1.60
N THR A 99 5.69 4.30 -2.24
CA THR A 99 7.08 4.13 -2.69
C THR A 99 8.13 4.29 -1.59
N GLN A 100 7.73 4.44 -0.33
CA GLN A 100 8.68 4.35 0.77
C GLN A 100 9.19 2.92 0.94
N PRO A 101 10.40 2.73 1.50
CA PRO A 101 10.80 1.43 2.03
C PRO A 101 9.89 1.05 3.20
N TRP A 102 9.35 -0.17 3.16
CA TRP A 102 8.52 -0.70 4.23
C TRP A 102 9.26 -1.79 5.01
N THR A 103 9.15 -1.74 6.33
CA THR A 103 9.63 -2.77 7.24
C THR A 103 8.46 -3.38 7.99
N LYS A 104 8.59 -4.66 8.34
CA LYS A 104 7.58 -5.33 9.15
C LYS A 104 7.50 -4.66 10.54
N LYS A 105 6.29 -4.35 10.99
CA LYS A 105 6.01 -3.78 12.32
C LYS A 105 6.00 -4.85 13.41
#